data_AF-T1JM35-F1
#
_entry.id   AF-T1JM35-F1
#
_cell.length_a   1.000
_cell.length_b   1.000
_cell.length_c   1.000
_cell.angle_alpha   90.00
_cell.angle_beta   90.00
_cell.angle_gamma   90.00
#
_symmetry.space_group_name_H-M   'P 1'
#
loop_
_entity.id
_entity.type
_entity.pdbx_description
1 polymer ?
#
loop_
_entity_poly.entity_id
_entity_poly.type
_entity_poly.pdbx_seq_one_letter_code
_entity_poly.pdbx_strand_id
1 'polypeptide(L)'
;VGEWPFETFCDKLSHDLFNPLWEIRHGSATALREIVRIHGKGAGKCADLSSYQQNAVNQLWLEDLSLRLICVLALDRFGDFLADQVVAPVRETCAQTLAAVLSIMDEDSVRGVSHVLLQLIEQKEWEARHGGLLGLKYLLAVRKEMTGELLVLVFNPLFKGLQDEVDDVCAVAASAFVPVVTDIILQLSDKVF
;
A
#
# COMPACT_ATOMS: atom_id res chain seq x y z
N VAL A 1 18.74 -19.64 16.64
CA VAL A 1 18.00 -20.77 16.03
C VAL A 1 16.58 -20.68 16.56
N GLY A 2 15.61 -20.31 15.71
CA GLY A 2 14.23 -20.05 16.14
C GLY A 2 13.62 -18.77 15.55
N GLU A 3 14.43 -17.91 14.94
CA GLU A 3 13.98 -16.69 14.25
C GLU A 3 13.43 -17.01 12.85
N TRP A 4 12.64 -16.08 12.32
CA TRP A 4 12.12 -16.16 10.96
C TRP A 4 13.27 -16.21 9.93
N PRO A 5 13.31 -17.21 9.03
CA PRO A 5 14.48 -17.42 8.16
C PRO A 5 14.81 -16.27 7.20
N PHE A 6 13.85 -15.39 6.93
CA PHE A 6 14.00 -14.27 6.01
C PHE A 6 14.34 -12.94 6.70
N GLU A 7 14.46 -12.90 8.03
CA GLU A 7 14.60 -11.66 8.80
C GLU A 7 15.73 -10.76 8.26
N THR A 8 16.97 -11.26 8.27
CA THR A 8 18.14 -10.50 7.80
C THR A 8 18.06 -10.11 6.32
N PHE A 9 17.41 -10.94 5.50
CA PHE A 9 17.23 -10.64 4.09
C PHE A 9 16.22 -9.51 3.89
N CYS A 10 15.09 -9.58 4.59
CA CYS A 10 14.07 -8.54 4.56
C CYS A 10 14.56 -7.21 5.17
N ASP A 11 15.42 -7.23 6.18
CA ASP A 11 16.08 -6.03 6.69
C ASP A 11 16.89 -5.33 5.60
N LYS A 12 17.68 -6.11 4.85
CA LYS A 12 18.47 -5.59 3.75
C LYS A 12 17.59 -5.01 2.64
N LEU A 13 16.54 -5.73 2.24
CA LEU A 13 15.58 -5.25 1.23
C LEU A 13 14.86 -3.98 1.69
N SER A 14 14.48 -3.91 2.98
CA SER A 14 13.80 -2.75 3.56
C SER A 14 14.69 -1.51 3.58
N HIS A 15 15.99 -1.68 3.78
CA HIS A 15 16.97 -0.61 3.60
C HIS A 15 17.11 -0.21 2.13
N ASP A 16 17.16 -1.19 1.22
CA ASP A 16 17.36 -0.96 -0.21
C ASP A 16 16.13 -0.35 -0.92
N LEU A 17 14.95 -0.30 -0.26
CA LEU A 17 13.81 0.51 -0.68
C LEU A 17 14.13 2.00 -0.83
N PHE A 18 15.19 2.50 -0.18
CA PHE A 18 15.60 3.92 -0.24
C PHE A 18 16.90 4.12 -1.01
N ASN A 19 17.33 3.12 -1.79
CA ASN A 19 18.53 3.22 -2.61
C ASN A 19 18.37 4.30 -3.69
N PRO A 20 19.42 5.08 -4.03
CA PRO A 20 19.35 6.07 -5.11
C PRO A 20 19.00 5.46 -6.47
N LEU A 21 19.38 4.20 -6.72
CA LEU A 21 19.09 3.48 -7.96
C LEU A 21 17.67 2.91 -7.93
N TRP A 22 16.83 3.30 -8.90
CA TRP A 22 15.43 2.90 -8.95
C TRP A 22 15.28 1.39 -9.20
N GLU A 23 16.23 0.78 -9.91
CA GLU A 23 16.29 -0.66 -10.18
C GLU A 23 16.41 -1.45 -8.88
N ILE A 24 17.22 -0.94 -7.95
CA ILE A 24 17.41 -1.55 -6.63
C ILE A 24 16.13 -1.38 -5.79
N ARG A 25 15.50 -0.20 -5.81
CA ARG A 25 14.22 0.02 -5.10
C ARG A 25 13.13 -0.91 -5.62
N HIS A 26 12.97 -0.97 -6.94
CA HIS A 26 11.97 -1.81 -7.62
C HIS A 26 12.22 -3.30 -7.36
N GLY A 27 13.46 -3.75 -7.46
CA GLY A 27 13.85 -5.13 -7.14
C GLY A 27 13.59 -5.49 -5.68
N SER A 28 13.88 -4.56 -4.76
CA SER A 28 13.66 -4.75 -3.32
C SER A 28 12.18 -4.86 -2.97
N ALA A 29 11.36 -3.94 -3.49
CA ALA A 29 9.91 -3.99 -3.34
C ALA A 29 9.33 -5.29 -3.93
N THR A 30 9.79 -5.70 -5.11
CA THR A 30 9.37 -6.96 -5.74
C THR A 30 9.67 -8.17 -4.87
N ALA A 31 10.89 -8.27 -4.35
CA ALA A 31 11.29 -9.38 -3.48
C ALA A 31 10.50 -9.40 -2.17
N LEU A 32 10.33 -8.23 -1.53
CA LEU A 32 9.49 -8.09 -0.33
C LEU A 32 8.05 -8.53 -0.59
N ARG A 33 7.45 -8.16 -1.72
CA ARG A 33 6.09 -8.57 -2.08
C ARG A 33 5.94 -10.09 -2.12
N GLU A 34 6.85 -10.79 -2.79
CA GLU A 34 6.78 -12.24 -2.92
C GLU A 34 7.01 -12.95 -1.58
N ILE A 35 7.94 -12.46 -0.77
CA ILE A 35 8.19 -13.00 0.57
C ILE A 35 6.99 -12.79 1.47
N VAL A 36 6.46 -11.57 1.57
CA VAL A 36 5.31 -11.26 2.44
C VAL A 36 4.07 -12.06 2.02
N ARG A 37 3.82 -12.19 0.72
CA ARG A 37 2.65 -12.94 0.20
C ARG A 37 2.65 -14.40 0.67
N ILE A 38 3.81 -15.03 0.76
CA ILE A 38 3.93 -16.47 1.08
C ILE A 38 4.25 -16.69 2.57
N HIS A 39 5.14 -15.88 3.13
CA HIS A 39 5.77 -16.09 4.44
C HIS A 39 5.51 -14.95 5.44
N GLY A 40 4.75 -13.91 5.09
CA GLY A 40 4.57 -12.71 5.91
C GLY A 40 3.94 -12.96 7.28
N LYS A 41 3.10 -13.99 7.43
CA LYS A 41 2.54 -14.40 8.74
C LYS A 41 3.60 -14.91 9.73
N GLY A 42 4.81 -15.20 9.25
CA GLY A 42 5.95 -15.62 10.05
C GLY A 42 6.91 -14.47 10.41
N ALA A 43 6.77 -13.30 9.79
CA ALA A 43 7.73 -12.22 9.90
C ALA A 43 7.86 -11.68 11.34
N GLY A 44 9.09 -11.39 11.79
CA GLY A 44 9.39 -10.94 13.15
C GLY A 44 9.18 -11.99 14.26
N LYS A 45 8.67 -13.19 13.95
CA LYS A 45 8.41 -14.22 14.96
C LYS A 45 9.69 -14.94 15.38
N CYS A 46 9.75 -15.28 16.67
CA CYS A 46 10.76 -16.16 17.25
C CYS A 46 10.11 -17.32 18.02
N ALA A 47 10.76 -18.48 18.02
CA ALA A 47 10.27 -19.72 18.61
C ALA A 47 10.18 -19.72 20.15
N ASP A 48 10.84 -18.77 20.82
CA ASP A 48 10.84 -18.60 22.27
C ASP A 48 9.66 -17.77 22.80
N LEU A 49 8.87 -17.16 21.91
CA LEU A 49 7.71 -16.34 22.24
C LEU A 49 6.41 -17.16 22.34
N SER A 50 5.50 -16.73 23.23
CA SER A 50 4.12 -17.24 23.23
C SER A 50 3.38 -16.87 21.94
N SER A 51 2.32 -17.60 21.59
CA SER A 51 1.52 -17.31 20.39
C SER A 51 0.99 -15.87 20.35
N TYR A 52 0.57 -15.32 21.50
CA TYR A 52 0.14 -13.92 21.61
C TYR A 52 1.28 -12.95 21.30
N GLN A 53 2.46 -13.17 21.90
CA GLN A 53 3.63 -12.34 21.64
C GLN A 53 4.11 -12.47 20.20
N GLN A 54 4.09 -13.67 19.62
CA GLN A 54 4.40 -13.91 18.21
C GLN A 54 3.48 -13.14 17.28
N ASN A 55 2.18 -13.08 17.59
CA ASN A 55 1.25 -12.27 16.82
C ASN A 55 1.56 -10.77 16.96
N ALA A 56 1.83 -10.30 18.18
CA ALA A 56 2.15 -8.90 18.43
C ALA A 56 3.42 -8.44 17.69
N VAL A 57 4.52 -9.21 17.76
CA VAL A 57 5.76 -8.87 17.04
C VAL A 57 5.60 -8.95 15.53
N ASN A 58 4.73 -9.83 15.03
CA ASN A 58 4.41 -9.89 13.61
C ASN A 58 3.65 -8.65 13.15
N GLN A 59 2.66 -8.17 13.90
CA GLN A 59 1.96 -6.93 13.55
C GLN A 59 2.89 -5.73 13.59
N LEU A 60 3.78 -5.63 14.59
CA LEU A 60 4.82 -4.59 14.63
C LEU A 60 5.74 -4.62 13.42
N TRP A 61 6.16 -5.82 12.97
CA TRP A 61 6.97 -5.97 11.78
C TRP A 61 6.22 -5.51 10.51
N LEU A 62 4.93 -5.84 10.40
CA LEU A 62 4.08 -5.44 9.28
C LEU A 62 3.83 -3.93 9.27
N GLU A 63 3.63 -3.30 10.43
CA GLU A 63 3.51 -1.85 10.58
C GLU A 63 4.79 -1.13 10.15
N ASP A 64 5.95 -1.61 10.61
CA ASP A 64 7.25 -1.03 10.27
C ASP A 64 7.53 -1.10 8.75
N LEU A 65 7.25 -2.25 8.12
CA LEU A 65 7.34 -2.37 6.67
C LEU A 65 6.32 -1.49 5.93
N SER A 66 5.07 -1.39 6.42
CA SER A 66 4.04 -0.57 5.78
C SER A 66 4.43 0.91 5.77
N LEU A 67 4.96 1.42 6.89
CA LEU A 67 5.45 2.79 7.00
C LEU A 67 6.59 3.07 6.01
N ARG A 68 7.56 2.16 5.88
CA ARG A 68 8.64 2.30 4.89
C ARG A 68 8.11 2.34 3.47
N LEU A 69 7.16 1.47 3.12
CA LEU A 69 6.53 1.45 1.81
C LEU A 69 5.77 2.75 1.54
N ILE A 70 5.04 3.28 2.52
CA ILE A 70 4.35 4.58 2.42
C ILE A 70 5.35 5.72 2.24
N CYS A 71 6.50 5.69 2.92
CA CYS A 71 7.57 6.68 2.67
C CYS A 71 8.03 6.64 1.21
N VAL A 72 8.18 5.45 0.61
CA VAL A 72 8.51 5.35 -0.83
C VAL A 72 7.38 5.90 -1.70
N LEU A 73 6.11 5.60 -1.40
CA LEU A 73 4.95 6.16 -2.11
C LEU A 73 4.92 7.69 -2.05
N ALA A 74 5.31 8.28 -0.92
CA ALA A 74 5.35 9.73 -0.71
C ALA A 74 6.54 10.42 -1.39
N LEU A 75 7.72 9.76 -1.41
CA LEU A 75 9.00 10.39 -1.75
C LEU A 75 9.56 10.00 -3.12
N ASP A 76 9.16 8.86 -3.69
CA ASP A 76 9.69 8.44 -4.99
C ASP A 76 9.18 9.37 -6.10
N ARG A 77 10.12 9.95 -6.84
CA ARG A 77 9.87 10.88 -7.96
C ARG A 77 10.29 10.27 -9.30
N PHE A 78 10.62 8.99 -9.34
CA PHE A 78 10.98 8.34 -10.60
C PHE A 78 9.71 8.11 -11.42
N GLY A 79 9.75 8.54 -12.68
CA GLY A 79 8.74 8.29 -13.69
C GLY A 79 9.45 8.00 -15.00
N ASP A 80 9.10 6.88 -15.62
CA ASP A 80 9.55 6.55 -16.98
C ASP A 80 8.52 7.08 -17.97
N PHE A 81 8.94 8.03 -18.80
CA PHE A 81 8.11 8.71 -19.78
C PHE A 81 8.26 8.01 -21.13
N LEU A 82 7.56 6.89 -21.29
CA LEU A 82 7.42 6.23 -22.59
C LEU A 82 6.12 6.72 -23.23
N ALA A 83 6.25 7.65 -24.19
CA ALA A 83 5.15 8.36 -24.85
C ALA A 83 4.34 9.26 -23.88
N ASP A 84 3.00 9.30 -24.00
CA ASP A 84 2.10 10.19 -23.25
C ASP A 84 1.67 9.61 -21.87
N GLN A 85 2.28 8.52 -21.41
CA GLN A 85 1.98 7.92 -20.10
C GLN A 85 3.21 7.89 -19.21
N VAL A 86 3.04 8.19 -17.93
CA VAL A 86 4.11 8.04 -16.93
C VAL A 86 3.99 6.67 -16.28
N VAL A 87 5.00 5.82 -16.49
CA VAL A 87 5.12 4.58 -15.71
C VAL A 87 5.89 4.91 -14.44
N ALA A 88 5.26 4.71 -13.28
CA ALA A 88 5.90 4.87 -11.97
C ALA A 88 6.22 3.49 -11.35
N PRO A 89 7.22 2.75 -11.88
CA PRO A 89 7.40 1.33 -11.57
C PRO A 89 7.65 1.08 -10.08
N VAL A 90 8.43 1.94 -9.43
CA VAL A 90 8.72 1.81 -7.99
C VAL A 90 7.45 2.04 -7.16
N ARG A 91 6.65 3.07 -7.47
CA ARG A 91 5.41 3.36 -6.73
C ARG A 91 4.37 2.25 -6.92
N GLU A 92 4.16 1.76 -8.13
CA GLU A 92 3.22 0.66 -8.40
C GLU A 92 3.62 -0.60 -7.62
N THR A 93 4.89 -1.00 -7.69
CA THR A 93 5.38 -2.20 -7.00
C THR A 93 5.35 -2.03 -5.47
N CYS A 94 5.68 -0.85 -4.93
CA CYS A 94 5.55 -0.59 -3.49
C CYS A 94 4.10 -0.65 -3.02
N ALA A 95 3.14 -0.13 -3.80
CA ALA A 95 1.73 -0.22 -3.47
C ALA A 95 1.21 -1.67 -3.50
N GLN A 96 1.65 -2.48 -4.47
CA GLN A 96 1.35 -3.92 -4.49
C GLN A 96 1.99 -4.68 -3.32
N THR A 97 3.20 -4.27 -2.90
CA THR A 97 3.87 -4.81 -1.72
C THR A 97 3.08 -4.45 -0.46
N LEU A 98 2.63 -3.20 -0.36
CA LEU A 98 1.78 -2.73 0.73
C LEU A 98 0.48 -3.53 0.76
N ALA A 99 -0.11 -3.86 -0.39
CA ALA A 99 -1.28 -4.75 -0.47
C ALA A 99 -1.04 -6.13 0.18
N ALA A 100 0.12 -6.73 -0.08
CA ALA A 100 0.49 -8.01 0.51
C ALA A 100 0.60 -7.91 2.04
N VAL A 101 1.20 -6.81 2.55
CA VAL A 101 1.26 -6.51 3.98
C VAL A 101 -0.13 -6.32 4.57
N LEU A 102 -0.94 -5.45 3.96
CA LEU A 102 -2.31 -5.13 4.40
C LEU A 102 -3.17 -6.39 4.48
N SER A 103 -3.02 -7.35 3.58
CA SER A 103 -3.81 -8.59 3.56
C SER A 103 -3.67 -9.48 4.81
N ILE A 104 -2.61 -9.28 5.62
CA ILE A 104 -2.33 -10.06 6.85
C ILE A 104 -2.16 -9.19 8.09
N MET A 105 -2.29 -7.87 7.94
CA MET A 105 -2.27 -6.89 9.02
C MET A 105 -3.61 -6.89 9.77
N ASP A 106 -3.63 -6.52 11.05
CA ASP A 106 -4.88 -6.36 11.79
C ASP A 106 -5.68 -5.13 11.29
N GLU A 107 -6.98 -5.07 11.60
CA GLU A 107 -7.86 -4.00 11.12
C GLU A 107 -7.48 -2.61 11.64
N ASP A 108 -7.01 -2.50 12.89
CA ASP A 108 -6.68 -1.20 13.49
C ASP A 108 -5.44 -0.59 12.83
N SER A 109 -4.43 -1.43 12.57
CA SER A 109 -3.24 -1.05 11.82
C SER A 109 -3.59 -0.67 10.37
N VAL A 110 -4.53 -1.37 9.72
CA VAL A 110 -5.04 -0.99 8.39
C VAL A 110 -5.76 0.34 8.42
N ARG A 111 -6.57 0.64 9.44
CA ARG A 111 -7.16 1.97 9.63
C ARG A 111 -6.05 3.01 9.74
N GLY A 112 -5.00 2.76 10.53
CA GLY A 112 -3.84 3.64 10.64
C GLY A 112 -3.20 3.94 9.29
N VAL A 113 -2.88 2.91 8.51
CA VAL A 113 -2.33 3.06 7.15
C VAL A 113 -3.27 3.87 6.25
N SER A 114 -4.57 3.61 6.30
CA SER A 114 -5.58 4.32 5.50
C SER A 114 -5.55 5.83 5.77
N HIS A 115 -5.43 6.24 7.04
CA HIS A 115 -5.33 7.65 7.41
C HIS A 115 -4.07 8.32 6.88
N VAL A 116 -2.92 7.62 6.90
CA VAL A 116 -1.67 8.17 6.34
C VAL A 116 -1.77 8.29 4.82
N LEU A 117 -2.34 7.30 4.12
CA LEU A 117 -2.57 7.37 2.67
C LEU A 117 -3.49 8.55 2.29
N LEU A 118 -4.50 8.85 3.10
CA LEU A 118 -5.35 10.03 2.92
C LEU A 118 -4.62 11.36 3.12
N GLN A 119 -3.55 11.39 3.92
CA GLN A 119 -2.70 12.58 4.02
C GLN A 119 -1.84 12.78 2.77
N LEU A 120 -1.40 11.69 2.12
CA LEU A 120 -0.61 11.75 0.88
C LEU A 120 -1.41 12.36 -0.29
N ILE A 121 -2.70 12.06 -0.40
CA ILE A 121 -3.56 12.56 -1.50
C ILE A 121 -3.91 14.06 -1.38
N GLU A 122 -3.66 14.68 -0.23
CA GLU A 122 -3.85 16.12 -0.02
C GLU A 122 -2.55 16.93 -0.25
N GLN A 123 -1.45 16.27 -0.62
CA GLN A 123 -0.18 16.95 -0.89
C GLN A 123 -0.20 17.69 -2.24
N LYS A 124 0.63 18.75 -2.34
CA LYS A 124 0.76 19.55 -3.56
C LYS A 124 1.43 18.79 -4.68
N GLU A 125 2.38 17.92 -4.35
CA GLU A 125 3.14 17.11 -5.29
C GLU A 125 2.27 15.97 -5.81
N TRP A 126 2.08 15.93 -7.13
CA TRP A 126 1.21 14.94 -7.78
C TRP A 126 1.72 13.51 -7.56
N GLU A 127 3.04 13.31 -7.43
CA GLU A 127 3.63 11.99 -7.19
C GLU A 127 3.21 11.43 -5.82
N ALA A 128 3.11 12.30 -4.81
CA ALA A 128 2.61 11.92 -3.49
C ALA A 128 1.11 11.58 -3.56
N ARG A 129 0.31 12.38 -4.29
CA ARG A 129 -1.11 12.08 -4.50
C ARG A 129 -1.32 10.76 -5.21
N HIS A 130 -0.62 10.56 -6.32
CA HIS A 130 -0.59 9.31 -7.07
C HIS A 130 -0.20 8.12 -6.18
N GLY A 131 0.86 8.27 -5.38
CA GLY A 131 1.29 7.24 -4.42
C GLY A 131 0.24 6.89 -3.37
N GLY A 132 -0.43 7.89 -2.79
CA GLY A 132 -1.53 7.70 -1.85
C GLY A 132 -2.71 6.95 -2.48
N LEU A 133 -3.13 7.37 -3.69
CA LEU A 133 -4.22 6.72 -4.42
C LEU A 133 -3.88 5.27 -4.83
N LEU A 134 -2.63 4.98 -5.19
CA LEU A 134 -2.19 3.61 -5.45
C LEU A 134 -2.34 2.73 -4.19
N GLY A 135 -1.93 3.25 -3.03
CA GLY A 135 -2.14 2.56 -1.76
C GLY A 135 -3.62 2.24 -1.52
N LEU A 136 -4.51 3.21 -1.73
CA LEU A 136 -5.96 3.04 -1.55
C LEU A 136 -6.57 2.06 -2.56
N LYS A 137 -6.17 2.14 -3.84
CA LYS A 137 -6.57 1.19 -4.91
C LYS A 137 -6.33 -0.25 -4.47
N TYR A 138 -5.12 -0.52 -3.99
CA TYR A 138 -4.73 -1.87 -3.60
C TYR A 138 -5.32 -2.29 -2.25
N LEU A 139 -5.49 -1.37 -1.30
CA LEU A 139 -6.20 -1.63 -0.05
C LEU A 139 -7.63 -2.14 -0.32
N LEU A 140 -8.40 -1.43 -1.14
CA LEU A 140 -9.76 -1.81 -1.54
C LEU A 140 -9.82 -3.13 -2.33
N ALA A 141 -8.72 -3.51 -2.98
CA ALA A 141 -8.61 -4.77 -3.69
C ALA A 141 -8.43 -5.98 -2.74
N VAL A 142 -7.76 -5.80 -1.59
CA VAL A 142 -7.35 -6.91 -0.72
C VAL A 142 -8.12 -7.03 0.60
N ARG A 143 -8.68 -5.94 1.15
CA ARG A 143 -9.43 -5.93 2.42
C ARG A 143 -10.94 -5.90 2.21
N LYS A 144 -11.47 -6.95 1.56
CA LYS A 144 -12.87 -7.00 1.13
C LYS A 144 -13.86 -6.93 2.29
N GLU A 145 -13.52 -7.56 3.40
CA GLU A 145 -14.29 -7.54 4.65
C GLU A 145 -14.42 -6.15 5.27
N MET A 146 -13.48 -5.23 5.00
CA MET A 146 -13.51 -3.84 5.48
C MET A 146 -14.13 -2.86 4.48
N THR A 147 -14.55 -3.31 3.29
CA THR A 147 -14.98 -2.44 2.18
C THR A 147 -16.05 -1.44 2.60
N GLY A 148 -17.05 -1.84 3.39
CA GLY A 148 -18.12 -0.94 3.81
C GLY A 148 -17.63 0.25 4.64
N GLU A 149 -16.76 0.00 5.62
CA GLU A 149 -16.14 1.06 6.42
C GLU A 149 -15.19 1.92 5.57
N LEU A 150 -14.33 1.26 4.78
CA LEU A 150 -13.33 1.93 3.96
C LEU A 150 -13.97 2.83 2.91
N LEU A 151 -15.06 2.41 2.25
CA LEU A 151 -15.76 3.22 1.25
C LEU A 151 -16.30 4.52 1.83
N VAL A 152 -16.85 4.50 3.05
CA VAL A 152 -17.32 5.72 3.71
C VAL A 152 -16.18 6.72 3.88
N LEU A 153 -14.99 6.22 4.22
CA LEU A 153 -13.79 7.02 4.44
C LEU A 153 -13.17 7.55 3.13
N VAL A 154 -13.05 6.70 2.11
CA VAL A 154 -12.23 7.00 0.92
C VAL A 154 -13.02 7.47 -0.29
N PHE A 155 -14.36 7.34 -0.32
CA PHE A 155 -15.16 7.68 -1.50
C PHE A 155 -14.98 9.13 -1.95
N ASN A 156 -15.22 10.11 -1.06
CA ASN A 156 -15.08 11.53 -1.40
C ASN A 156 -13.65 11.89 -1.84
N PRO A 157 -12.60 11.45 -1.12
CA PRO A 157 -11.22 11.67 -1.56
C PRO A 157 -10.88 11.05 -2.92
N LEU A 158 -11.31 9.80 -3.19
CA LEU A 158 -11.12 9.17 -4.50
C LEU A 158 -11.90 9.92 -5.60
N PHE A 159 -13.12 10.36 -5.30
CA PHE A 159 -13.95 11.10 -6.25
C PHE A 159 -13.33 12.46 -6.61
N LYS A 160 -12.75 13.16 -5.63
CA LYS A 160 -11.94 14.37 -5.88
C LYS A 160 -10.74 14.06 -6.77
N GLY A 161 -10.10 12.90 -6.60
CA GLY A 161 -9.00 12.44 -7.44
C GLY A 161 -9.37 12.24 -8.92
N LEU A 162 -10.65 12.03 -9.25
CA LEU A 162 -11.12 11.99 -10.65
C LEU A 162 -11.08 13.35 -11.35
N GLN A 163 -10.92 14.43 -10.57
CA GLN A 163 -10.92 15.82 -11.03
C GLN A 163 -9.52 16.45 -10.87
N ASP A 164 -8.48 15.63 -10.67
CA ASP A 164 -7.11 16.11 -10.55
C ASP A 164 -6.62 16.73 -11.87
N GLU A 165 -5.65 17.64 -11.78
CA GLU A 165 -5.03 18.28 -12.95
C GLU A 165 -4.05 17.36 -13.67
N VAL A 166 -3.61 16.27 -13.03
CA VAL A 166 -2.66 15.29 -13.60
C VAL A 166 -3.39 14.02 -14.00
N ASP A 167 -3.32 13.68 -15.28
CA ASP A 167 -4.02 12.52 -15.87
C ASP A 167 -3.69 11.18 -15.19
N ASP A 168 -2.43 10.96 -14.78
CA ASP A 168 -2.03 9.74 -14.07
C ASP A 168 -2.71 9.62 -12.70
N VAL A 169 -2.94 10.74 -12.00
CA VAL A 169 -3.66 10.77 -10.72
C VAL A 169 -5.13 10.41 -10.95
N CYS A 170 -5.75 11.00 -11.98
CA CYS A 170 -7.11 10.67 -12.41
C CYS A 170 -7.27 9.19 -12.77
N ALA A 171 -6.32 8.63 -13.53
CA ALA A 171 -6.34 7.23 -13.96
C ALA A 171 -6.28 6.27 -12.77
N VAL A 172 -5.44 6.55 -11.76
CA VAL A 172 -5.37 5.72 -10.55
C VAL A 172 -6.62 5.88 -9.69
N ALA A 173 -7.16 7.09 -9.54
CA ALA A 173 -8.42 7.32 -8.82
C ALA A 173 -9.58 6.51 -9.43
N ALA A 174 -9.71 6.53 -10.77
CA ALA A 174 -10.71 5.74 -11.48
C ALA A 174 -10.49 4.23 -11.27
N SER A 175 -9.25 3.78 -11.36
CA SER A 175 -8.88 2.37 -11.16
C SER A 175 -9.14 1.88 -9.73
N ALA A 176 -9.08 2.77 -8.72
CA ALA A 176 -9.35 2.42 -7.33
C ALA A 176 -10.82 2.02 -7.07
N PHE A 177 -11.76 2.49 -7.90
CA PHE A 177 -13.18 2.13 -7.77
C PHE A 177 -13.53 0.77 -8.37
N VAL A 178 -12.78 0.30 -9.37
CA VAL A 178 -13.01 -0.99 -10.05
C VAL A 178 -13.25 -2.16 -9.08
N PRO A 179 -12.40 -2.39 -8.06
CA PRO A 179 -12.59 -3.52 -7.16
C PRO A 179 -13.82 -3.45 -6.25
N VAL A 180 -14.52 -2.31 -6.19
CA VAL A 180 -15.59 -2.01 -5.22
C VAL A 180 -16.84 -1.43 -5.91
N VAL A 181 -16.94 -1.52 -7.23
CA VAL A 181 -18.04 -0.92 -8.00
C VAL A 181 -19.42 -1.44 -7.57
N THR A 182 -19.53 -2.73 -7.27
CA THR A 182 -20.78 -3.33 -6.79
C THR A 182 -21.16 -2.79 -5.42
N ASP A 183 -20.20 -2.65 -4.52
CA ASP A 183 -20.41 -2.11 -3.17
C ASP A 183 -20.87 -0.64 -3.22
N ILE A 184 -20.31 0.16 -4.14
CA ILE A 184 -20.73 1.55 -4.36
C ILE A 184 -22.20 1.62 -4.77
N ILE A 185 -22.62 0.80 -5.74
CA ILE A 185 -24.01 0.79 -6.22
C ILE A 185 -24.97 0.41 -5.09
N LEU A 186 -24.57 -0.53 -4.23
CA LEU A 186 -25.41 -1.02 -3.13
C LEU A 186 -25.45 -0.07 -1.92
N GLN A 187 -24.36 0.62 -1.61
CA GLN A 187 -24.21 1.41 -0.38
C GLN A 187 -24.36 2.91 -0.57
N LEU A 188 -24.13 3.41 -1.79
CA LEU A 188 -24.03 4.85 -2.08
C LEU A 188 -24.97 5.28 -3.21
N SER A 189 -26.07 4.55 -3.44
CA SER A 189 -27.08 4.91 -4.44
C SER A 189 -27.54 6.37 -4.33
N ASP A 190 -27.63 6.90 -3.11
CA ASP A 190 -28.10 8.27 -2.86
C ASP A 190 -27.00 9.34 -3.00
N LYS A 191 -25.73 8.96 -3.17
CA LYS A 191 -24.60 9.88 -3.36
C LYS A 191 -24.08 9.91 -4.79
N VAL A 192 -24.39 8.89 -5.59
CA VAL A 192 -23.94 8.73 -6.97
C VAL A 192 -24.98 9.28 -7.97
N PHE A 193 -26.22 9.48 -7.53
CA PHE A 193 -27.34 10.02 -8.32
C PHE A 193 -27.95 11.26 -7.66
#